data_AF-A0A7Y3JRN3-F1
#
_entry.id   AF-A0A7Y3JRN3-F1
#
_cell.length_a   1.000
_cell.length_b   1.000
_cell.length_c   1.000
_cell.angle_alpha   90.00
_cell.angle_beta   90.00
_cell.angle_gamma   90.00
#
_symmetry.space_group_name_H-M   'P 1'
#
loop_
_entity.id
_entity.type
_entity.pdbx_description
1 polymer ?
#
loop_
_entity_poly.entity_id
_entity_poly.type
_entity_poly.pdbx_seq_one_letter_code
_entity_poly.pdbx_strand_id
1 'polypeptide(L)'
;MTRPLPRAILFAILALILSAVLSAIVLLILVGVPSSRDAAAEFQREAIARSVNVDLIVGGLVALAAGWLAARPFRGREALVTGALTGLVFILCDLAIVLLVGNAERLNFSIMGAAYADKLAAATLGGWLAGRRAQAPPETMSLDRE
;
A
#
# COMPACT_ATOMS: atom_id res chain seq x y z
N MET A 1 -22.64 10.19 6.67
CA MET A 1 -22.11 8.83 6.87
C MET A 1 -21.18 8.48 5.73
N THR A 2 -19.87 8.33 5.97
CA THR A 2 -18.93 7.85 4.95
C THR A 2 -19.11 6.36 4.74
N ARG A 3 -19.37 5.93 3.49
CA ARG A 3 -19.43 4.50 3.14
C ARG A 3 -18.01 3.92 3.06
N PRO A 4 -17.80 2.65 3.44
CA PRO A 4 -16.48 2.02 3.47
C PRO A 4 -15.85 1.90 2.08
N LEU A 5 -16.64 1.55 1.06
CA LEU A 5 -16.13 1.30 -0.30
C LEU A 5 -15.52 2.55 -0.98
N PRO A 6 -16.19 3.73 -1.03
CA PRO A 6 -15.59 4.92 -1.64
C PRO A 6 -14.27 5.36 -0.98
N ARG A 7 -14.17 5.21 0.35
CA ARG A 7 -12.91 5.49 1.07
C ARG A 7 -11.84 4.47 0.72
N ALA A 8 -12.19 3.18 0.71
CA ALA A 8 -11.25 2.13 0.34
C ALA A 8 -10.67 2.35 -1.05
N ILE A 9 -11.51 2.72 -2.02
CA ILE A 9 -11.09 3.06 -3.39
C ILE A 9 -10.13 4.24 -3.41
N LEU A 10 -10.51 5.36 -2.77
CA LEU A 10 -9.68 6.56 -2.73
C LEU A 10 -8.28 6.27 -2.17
N PHE A 11 -8.21 5.60 -1.01
CA PHE A 11 -6.94 5.31 -0.36
C PHE A 11 -6.13 4.23 -1.10
N ALA A 12 -6.78 3.29 -1.78
CA ALA A 12 -6.09 2.31 -2.63
C ALA A 12 -5.40 2.98 -3.83
N ILE A 13 -6.08 3.92 -4.50
CA ILE A 13 -5.51 4.68 -5.62
C ILE A 13 -4.33 5.54 -5.16
N LEU A 14 -4.49 6.26 -4.04
CA LEU A 14 -3.40 7.05 -3.46
C LEU A 14 -2.21 6.16 -3.07
N ALA A 15 -2.48 4.99 -2.51
CA ALA A 15 -1.46 4.01 -2.15
C ALA A 15 -0.69 3.50 -3.38
N LEU A 16 -1.36 3.25 -4.51
CA LEU A 16 -0.69 2.84 -5.75
C LEU A 16 0.30 3.88 -6.23
N ILE A 17 -0.16 5.13 -6.32
CA ILE A 17 0.69 6.25 -6.76
C ILE A 17 1.87 6.43 -5.80
N LEU A 18 1.60 6.43 -4.50
CA LEU A 18 2.63 6.59 -3.49
C LEU A 18 3.65 5.43 -3.50
N SER A 19 3.18 4.20 -3.64
CA SER A 19 4.03 3.00 -3.71
C SER A 19 4.94 3.06 -4.93
N ALA A 20 4.43 3.45 -6.10
CA ALA A 20 5.23 3.60 -7.31
C ALA A 20 6.33 4.67 -7.15
N VAL A 21 5.95 5.85 -6.66
CA VAL A 21 6.89 6.97 -6.45
C VAL A 21 7.97 6.62 -5.42
N LEU A 22 7.58 6.09 -4.26
CA LEU A 22 8.53 5.72 -3.21
C LEU A 22 9.44 4.59 -3.65
N SER A 23 8.92 3.58 -4.37
CA SER A 23 9.74 2.48 -4.87
C SER A 23 10.80 2.99 -5.87
N ALA A 24 10.41 3.90 -6.77
CA ALA A 24 11.35 4.53 -7.70
C ALA A 24 12.44 5.32 -6.96
N ILE A 25 12.06 6.12 -5.95
CA ILE A 25 13.02 6.88 -5.12
C ILE A 25 13.98 5.92 -4.39
N VAL A 26 13.46 4.87 -3.76
CA VAL A 26 14.28 3.90 -3.02
C VAL A 26 15.25 3.18 -3.96
N LEU A 27 14.80 2.79 -5.16
CA LEU A 27 15.69 2.18 -6.16
C LEU A 27 16.80 3.15 -6.60
N LEU A 28 16.48 4.42 -6.83
CA LEU A 28 17.48 5.44 -7.15
C LEU A 28 18.48 5.66 -6.01
N ILE A 29 18.05 5.60 -4.75
CA ILE A 29 18.94 5.71 -3.59
C ILE A 29 19.84 4.48 -3.46
N LEU A 30 19.29 3.28 -3.64
CA LEU A 30 20.03 2.02 -3.44
C LEU A 30 21.01 1.71 -4.58
N VAL A 31 20.65 2.04 -5.82
CA VAL A 31 21.44 1.71 -7.01
C VAL A 31 22.26 2.92 -7.49
N GLY A 32 21.78 4.13 -7.23
CA GLY A 32 22.37 5.38 -7.73
C GLY A 32 21.66 5.91 -8.97
N VAL A 33 21.78 7.22 -9.21
CA VAL A 33 21.21 7.88 -10.40
C VAL A 33 22.12 7.61 -11.61
N PRO A 34 21.62 7.02 -12.71
CA PRO A 34 22.44 6.75 -13.88
C PRO A 34 22.86 8.05 -14.57
N SER A 35 24.17 8.23 -14.78
CA SER A 35 24.77 9.42 -15.40
C SER A 35 25.15 9.24 -16.87
N SER A 36 25.09 8.02 -17.40
CA SER A 36 25.38 7.67 -18.79
C SER A 36 24.45 6.56 -19.30
N ARG A 37 24.43 6.31 -20.62
CA ARG A 37 23.62 5.22 -21.20
C ARG A 37 24.08 3.84 -20.73
N ASP A 38 25.38 3.62 -20.59
CA ASP A 38 25.91 2.35 -20.09
C ASP A 38 25.57 2.14 -18.61
N ALA A 39 25.65 3.22 -17.81
CA ALA A 39 25.21 3.20 -16.41
C ALA A 39 23.69 2.97 -16.28
N ALA A 40 22.88 3.35 -17.27
CA ALA A 40 21.44 3.08 -17.25
C ALA A 40 21.12 1.59 -17.44
N ALA A 41 21.88 0.87 -18.28
CA ALA A 41 21.71 -0.57 -18.45
C ALA A 41 22.15 -1.36 -17.20
N GLU A 42 23.19 -0.89 -16.51
CA GLU A 42 23.63 -1.44 -15.23
C GLU A 42 22.63 -1.13 -14.11
N PHE A 43 22.12 0.10 -14.05
CA PHE A 43 21.02 0.48 -13.15
C PHE A 43 19.81 -0.43 -13.32
N GLN A 44 19.37 -0.68 -14.56
CA GLN A 44 18.21 -1.55 -14.80
C GLN A 44 18.42 -2.98 -14.29
N ARG A 45 19.61 -3.57 -14.50
CA ARG A 45 19.92 -4.92 -14.02
C ARG A 45 19.87 -4.99 -12.49
N GLU A 46 20.53 -4.05 -11.82
CA GLU A 46 20.58 -4.01 -10.36
C GLU A 46 19.22 -3.64 -9.74
N ALA A 47 18.49 -2.72 -10.37
CA ALA A 47 17.15 -2.33 -9.94
C ALA A 47 16.16 -3.50 -10.05
N ILE A 48 16.22 -4.31 -11.11
CA ILE A 48 15.39 -5.51 -11.25
C ILE A 48 15.69 -6.49 -10.11
N ALA A 49 16.97 -6.73 -9.81
CA ALA A 49 17.39 -7.64 -8.73
C ALA A 49 16.88 -7.21 -7.36
N ARG A 50 16.72 -5.90 -7.13
CA ARG A 50 16.25 -5.33 -5.85
C ARG A 50 14.74 -5.05 -5.83
N SER A 51 14.09 -5.01 -6.99
CA SER A 51 12.70 -4.54 -7.13
C SER A 51 11.71 -5.33 -6.28
N VAL A 52 11.87 -6.64 -6.18
CA VAL A 52 11.00 -7.51 -5.36
C VAL A 52 11.09 -7.14 -3.87
N ASN A 53 12.30 -6.95 -3.35
CA ASN A 53 12.49 -6.59 -1.93
C ASN A 53 11.98 -5.18 -1.64
N VAL A 54 12.20 -4.24 -2.56
CA VAL A 54 11.69 -2.87 -2.44
C VAL A 54 10.16 -2.86 -2.46
N ASP A 55 9.54 -3.60 -3.38
CA ASP A 55 8.07 -3.69 -3.47
C ASP A 55 7.44 -4.33 -2.23
N LEU A 56 8.05 -5.39 -1.69
CA LEU A 56 7.58 -6.00 -0.44
C LEU A 56 7.63 -5.01 0.74
N ILE A 57 8.77 -4.32 0.91
CA ILE A 57 8.95 -3.41 2.06
C ILE A 57 8.10 -2.15 1.88
N VAL A 58 8.29 -1.43 0.76
CA VAL A 58 7.62 -0.15 0.50
C VAL A 58 6.13 -0.38 0.28
N GLY A 59 5.77 -1.34 -0.57
CA GLY A 59 4.38 -1.68 -0.87
C GLY A 59 3.63 -2.18 0.37
N GLY A 60 4.25 -3.03 1.20
CA GLY A 60 3.67 -3.48 2.47
C GLY A 60 3.41 -2.32 3.43
N LEU A 61 4.39 -1.43 3.64
CA LEU A 61 4.24 -0.25 4.52
C LEU A 61 3.17 0.72 4.02
N VAL A 62 3.14 0.97 2.71
CA VAL A 62 2.13 1.85 2.08
C VAL A 62 0.74 1.23 2.18
N ALA A 63 0.60 -0.08 1.92
CA ALA A 63 -0.67 -0.79 2.06
C ALA A 63 -1.19 -0.77 3.52
N LEU A 64 -0.30 -0.97 4.50
CA LEU A 64 -0.63 -0.84 5.92
C LEU A 64 -1.14 0.55 6.27
N ALA A 65 -0.42 1.59 5.86
CA ALA A 65 -0.80 2.98 6.11
C ALA A 65 -2.14 3.33 5.44
N ALA A 66 -2.36 2.87 4.21
CA ALA A 66 -3.60 3.08 3.46
C ALA A 66 -4.79 2.39 4.12
N GLY A 67 -4.63 1.11 4.49
CA GLY A 67 -5.65 0.36 5.23
C GLY A 67 -6.00 1.03 6.56
N TRP A 68 -5.00 1.52 7.29
CA TRP A 68 -5.22 2.29 8.52
C TRP A 68 -6.01 3.58 8.27
N LEU A 69 -5.58 4.42 7.33
CA LEU A 69 -6.23 5.70 7.01
C LEU A 69 -7.67 5.54 6.48
N ALA A 70 -7.90 4.54 5.63
CA ALA A 70 -9.21 4.24 5.10
C ALA A 70 -10.17 3.84 6.22
N ALA A 71 -9.69 3.01 7.16
CA ALA A 71 -10.47 2.42 8.24
C ALA A 71 -10.65 3.32 9.48
N ARG A 72 -9.90 4.42 9.62
CA ARG A 72 -9.96 5.35 10.78
C ARG A 72 -11.36 5.69 11.29
N PRO A 73 -12.38 5.95 10.44
CA PRO A 73 -13.71 6.32 10.91
C PRO A 73 -14.54 5.14 11.44
N PHE A 74 -14.12 3.90 11.19
CA PHE A 74 -14.89 2.70 11.46
C PHE A 74 -14.38 1.99 12.72
N ARG A 75 -15.22 1.13 13.30
CA ARG A 75 -14.90 0.35 14.51
C ARG A 75 -15.03 -1.14 14.25
N GLY A 76 -14.24 -1.94 14.98
CA GLY A 76 -14.35 -3.40 14.99
C GLY A 76 -14.31 -4.01 13.59
N ARG A 77 -15.34 -4.80 13.24
CA ARG A 77 -15.41 -5.54 11.98
C ARG A 77 -15.43 -4.63 10.75
N GLU A 78 -16.08 -3.47 10.81
CA GLU A 78 -16.15 -2.54 9.68
C GLU A 78 -14.77 -1.97 9.32
N ALA A 79 -13.93 -1.70 10.32
CA ALA A 79 -12.56 -1.23 10.12
C ALA A 79 -11.69 -2.29 9.43
N LEU A 80 -11.81 -3.55 9.87
CA LEU A 80 -11.12 -4.68 9.25
C LEU A 80 -11.57 -4.88 7.80
N VAL A 81 -12.89 -4.89 7.54
CA VAL A 81 -13.45 -5.02 6.19
C VAL A 81 -12.99 -3.86 5.30
N THR A 82 -12.94 -2.64 5.82
CA THR A 82 -12.46 -1.48 5.05
C THR A 82 -10.98 -1.64 4.69
N GLY A 83 -10.13 -2.09 5.61
CA GLY A 83 -8.72 -2.37 5.32
C GLY A 83 -8.53 -3.47 4.27
N ALA A 84 -9.29 -4.57 4.39
CA ALA A 84 -9.26 -5.65 3.40
C ALA A 84 -9.74 -5.18 2.01
N LEU A 85 -10.80 -4.37 1.95
CA LEU A 85 -11.27 -3.76 0.70
C LEU A 85 -10.21 -2.84 0.09
N THR A 86 -9.49 -2.06 0.89
CA THR A 86 -8.38 -1.24 0.40
C THR A 86 -7.30 -2.09 -0.25
N GLY A 87 -6.88 -3.17 0.41
CA GLY A 87 -5.90 -4.11 -0.16
C GLY A 87 -6.40 -4.77 -1.45
N LEU A 88 -7.66 -5.20 -1.48
CA LEU A 88 -8.25 -5.82 -2.66
C LEU A 88 -8.33 -4.85 -3.85
N VAL A 89 -8.82 -3.62 -3.63
CA VAL A 89 -8.89 -2.60 -4.69
C VAL A 89 -7.49 -2.25 -5.19
N PHE A 90 -6.51 -2.13 -4.29
CA PHE A 90 -5.11 -1.91 -4.69
C PHE A 90 -4.65 -2.99 -5.65
N ILE A 91 -4.82 -4.27 -5.29
CA ILE A 91 -4.38 -5.41 -6.10
C ILE A 91 -5.09 -5.44 -7.45
N LEU A 92 -6.41 -5.20 -7.48
CA LEU A 92 -7.18 -5.19 -8.73
C LEU A 92 -6.72 -4.08 -9.68
N CYS A 93 -6.47 -2.88 -9.13
CA CYS A 93 -5.96 -1.77 -9.93
C CYS A 93 -4.52 -2.01 -10.41
N ASP A 94 -3.64 -2.54 -9.56
CA ASP A 94 -2.27 -2.90 -9.95
C ASP A 94 -2.26 -3.96 -11.05
N LEU A 95 -3.02 -5.04 -10.87
CA LEU A 95 -3.15 -6.10 -11.85
C LEU A 95 -3.73 -5.58 -13.17
N ALA A 96 -4.72 -4.67 -13.12
CA ALA A 96 -5.25 -4.03 -14.32
C ALA A 96 -4.18 -3.21 -15.05
N ILE A 97 -3.35 -2.45 -14.33
CA ILE A 97 -2.24 -1.70 -14.93
C ILE A 97 -1.23 -2.65 -15.57
N VAL A 98 -0.84 -3.71 -14.86
CA VAL A 98 0.11 -4.72 -15.35
C VAL A 98 -0.42 -5.43 -16.60
N LEU A 99 -1.71 -5.75 -16.65
CA LEU A 99 -2.33 -6.41 -17.82
C LEU A 99 -2.52 -5.46 -19.01
N LEU A 100 -2.77 -4.16 -18.76
CA LEU A 100 -3.00 -3.17 -19.81
C LEU A 100 -1.71 -2.58 -20.40
N VAL A 101 -0.67 -2.45 -19.56
CA VAL A 101 0.56 -1.71 -19.90
C VAL A 101 1.79 -2.62 -19.87
N GLY A 102 1.74 -3.71 -19.12
CA GLY A 102 2.85 -4.65 -18.98
C GLY A 102 2.87 -5.73 -20.05
N ASN A 103 3.96 -6.51 -20.06
CA ASN A 103 4.06 -7.71 -20.87
C ASN A 103 3.67 -8.93 -20.03
N ALA A 104 2.45 -9.41 -20.22
CA ALA A 104 1.88 -10.53 -19.45
C ALA A 104 2.73 -11.81 -19.50
N GLU A 105 3.48 -12.03 -20.58
CA GLU A 105 4.34 -13.21 -20.76
C GLU A 105 5.55 -13.23 -19.80
N ARG A 106 5.91 -12.07 -19.23
CA ARG A 106 7.03 -11.94 -18.28
C ARG A 106 6.59 -11.99 -16.82
N LEU A 107 5.31 -12.24 -16.55
CA LEU A 107 4.78 -12.25 -15.19
C LEU A 107 5.16 -13.54 -14.47
N ASN A 108 5.96 -13.40 -13.41
CA ASN A 108 6.13 -14.47 -12.45
C ASN A 108 4.96 -14.44 -11.45
N PHE A 109 3.89 -15.18 -11.76
CA PHE A 109 2.69 -15.25 -10.93
C PHE A 109 2.94 -15.70 -9.49
N SER A 110 3.99 -16.50 -9.24
CA SER A 110 4.31 -16.96 -7.88
C SER A 110 4.82 -15.81 -6.99
N ILE A 111 5.75 -15.01 -7.52
CA ILE A 111 6.30 -13.85 -6.83
C ILE A 111 5.23 -12.77 -6.68
N MET A 112 4.48 -12.51 -7.76
CA MET A 112 3.40 -11.54 -7.76
C MET A 112 2.28 -11.90 -6.77
N GLY A 113 1.89 -13.18 -6.71
CA GLY A 113 0.91 -13.68 -5.76
C GLY A 113 1.35 -13.51 -4.30
N ALA A 114 2.62 -13.80 -3.99
CA ALA A 114 3.17 -13.58 -2.65
C ALA A 114 3.18 -12.08 -2.27
N ALA A 115 3.60 -11.21 -3.19
CA ALA A 115 3.59 -9.76 -2.97
C ALA A 115 2.16 -9.21 -2.78
N TYR A 116 1.17 -9.75 -3.48
CA TYR A 116 -0.23 -9.37 -3.29
C TYR A 116 -0.81 -9.88 -1.97
N ALA A 117 -0.46 -11.09 -1.56
CA ALA A 117 -0.84 -11.61 -0.25
C ALA A 117 -0.29 -10.72 0.89
N ASP A 118 0.97 -10.29 0.78
CA ASP A 118 1.60 -9.38 1.73
C ASP A 118 0.85 -8.04 1.81
N LYS A 119 0.59 -7.39 0.67
CA LYS A 119 -0.15 -6.12 0.61
C LYS A 119 -1.57 -6.23 1.18
N LEU A 120 -2.27 -7.34 0.90
CA LEU A 120 -3.61 -7.59 1.44
C LEU A 120 -3.57 -7.77 2.97
N ALA A 121 -2.60 -8.54 3.46
CA ALA A 121 -2.40 -8.75 4.89
C ALA A 121 -2.05 -7.43 5.59
N ALA A 122 -1.14 -6.64 5.01
CA ALA A 122 -0.73 -5.34 5.51
C ALA A 122 -1.90 -4.35 5.59
N ALA A 123 -2.70 -4.22 4.54
CA ALA A 123 -3.87 -3.33 4.52
C ALA A 123 -4.95 -3.78 5.53
N THR A 124 -5.16 -5.09 5.66
CA THR A 124 -6.10 -5.65 6.64
C THR A 124 -5.62 -5.38 8.07
N LEU A 125 -4.31 -5.55 8.33
CA LEU A 125 -3.70 -5.24 9.62
C LEU A 125 -3.82 -3.74 9.94
N GLY A 126 -3.58 -2.86 8.97
CA GLY A 126 -3.81 -1.43 9.09
C GLY A 126 -5.24 -1.12 9.49
N GLY A 127 -6.22 -1.74 8.81
CA GLY A 127 -7.64 -1.59 9.13
C GLY A 127 -8.00 -2.04 10.55
N TRP A 128 -7.45 -3.17 10.98
CA TRP A 128 -7.63 -3.68 12.34
C TRP A 128 -7.00 -2.76 13.39
N LEU A 129 -5.80 -2.22 13.16
CA LEU A 129 -5.14 -1.26 14.05
C LEU A 129 -5.97 0.03 14.20
N ALA A 130 -6.57 0.51 13.11
CA ALA A 130 -7.44 1.69 13.15
C ALA A 130 -8.70 1.44 13.99
N GLY A 131 -9.33 0.28 13.82
CA GLY A 131 -10.55 -0.12 14.53
C GLY A 131 -10.37 -0.27 16.05
N ARG A 132 -9.15 -0.53 16.52
CA ARG A 132 -8.80 -0.56 17.96
C ARG A 132 -8.71 0.84 18.56
N ARG A 133 -8.10 1.81 17.86
CA ARG A 133 -7.94 3.19 18.35
C ARG A 133 -9.25 3.95 18.49
N ALA A 134 -10.20 3.67 17.61
CA ALA A 134 -11.53 4.29 17.68
C ALA A 134 -12.32 3.89 18.94
N GLN A 135 -11.89 2.90 19.72
CA GLN A 135 -12.56 2.48 20.96
C GLN A 135 -12.15 3.29 22.20
N ALA A 136 -11.15 4.17 22.11
CA ALA A 136 -10.83 5.08 23.21
C ALA A 136 -12.01 6.05 23.43
N PRO A 137 -12.62 6.10 24.62
CA PRO A 137 -13.67 7.07 24.91
C PRO A 137 -13.11 8.49 24.72
N PRO A 138 -13.91 9.45 24.21
CA PRO A 138 -13.47 10.84 24.19
C PRO A 138 -13.13 11.24 25.63
N GLU A 139 -11.95 11.79 25.86
CA GLU A 139 -11.63 12.44 27.13
C GLU A 139 -12.73 13.47 27.38
N THR A 140 -13.63 13.16 28.30
CA THR A 140 -14.56 14.14 28.84
C THR A 140 -13.68 15.10 29.64
N MET A 141 -13.27 16.19 29.01
CA MET A 141 -12.68 17.32 29.69
C MET A 141 -13.78 17.86 30.62
N SER A 142 -13.75 17.45 31.89
CA SER A 142 -14.68 17.95 32.90
C SER A 142 -14.42 19.45 33.04
N LEU A 143 -15.31 20.27 32.50
CA LEU A 143 -15.31 21.73 32.67
C LEU A 143 -15.81 22.13 34.08
N ASP A 144 -15.67 21.24 35.07
CA ASP A 144 -16.02 21.52 36.46
C ASP A 144 -14.74 21.90 37.21
N ARG A 145 -14.31 23.15 37.03
CA ARG A 145 -13.44 23.91 37.94
C ARG A 145 -13.41 25.37 37.48
N GLU A 146 -14.37 26.16 37.97
CA GLU A 146 -14.17 27.34 38.83
C GLU A 146 -15.48 28.11 39.01
#